data_AF-A0A9E2CJP7-F1
#
_entry.id   AF-A0A9E2CJP7-F1
#
_cell.length_a   1.000
_cell.length_b   1.000
_cell.length_c   1.000
_cell.angle_alpha   90.00
_cell.angle_beta   90.00
_cell.angle_gamma   90.00
#
_symmetry.space_group_name_H-M   'P 1'
#
loop_
_entity.id
_entity.type
_entity.pdbx_description
1 polymer ?
#
loop_
_entity_poly.entity_id
_entity_poly.type
_entity_poly.pdbx_seq_one_letter_code
_entity_poly.pdbx_strand_id
1 'polypeptide(L)'
;MGSSSIRRYDVRATYAAVLSCIAVVPFLAAAFLTWRNYNPDIAQIVYGAEGSFVPVFLACIAASGLPGFLGFVLGWSSAGQRRNDKPARSWMGFFVGGFVVTLDLILLIAFYMLKLKHVG
;
A
#
# COMPACT_ATOMS: atom_id res chain seq x y z
N MET A 1 22.05 -12.54 -23.41
CA MET A 1 21.16 -11.97 -22.38
C MET A 1 21.26 -12.85 -21.15
N GLY A 2 22.06 -12.44 -20.15
CA GLY A 2 22.28 -13.24 -18.95
C GLY A 2 21.01 -13.30 -18.09
N SER A 3 20.65 -14.49 -17.63
CA SER A 3 19.47 -14.70 -16.80
C SER A 3 19.53 -13.82 -15.55
N SER A 4 18.53 -12.96 -15.40
CA SER A 4 18.36 -12.09 -14.23
C SER A 4 17.98 -12.93 -13.02
N SER A 5 19.00 -13.52 -12.38
CA SER A 5 18.83 -14.24 -11.14
C SER A 5 18.35 -13.29 -10.04
N ILE A 6 17.21 -13.62 -9.44
CA ILE A 6 16.60 -12.93 -8.27
C ILE A 6 17.54 -12.90 -7.04
N ARG A 7 18.66 -13.65 -7.07
CA ARG A 7 19.71 -13.59 -6.04
C ARG A 7 20.52 -12.29 -6.07
N ARG A 8 20.52 -11.52 -7.16
CA ARG A 8 21.28 -10.26 -7.24
C ARG A 8 20.57 -9.15 -6.46
N TYR A 9 21.31 -8.50 -5.56
CA TYR A 9 20.77 -7.41 -4.73
C TYR A 9 20.24 -6.24 -5.56
N ASP A 10 20.84 -5.91 -6.70
CA ASP A 10 20.39 -4.81 -7.57
C ASP A 10 19.02 -5.07 -8.21
N VAL A 11 18.74 -6.35 -8.48
CA VAL A 11 17.45 -6.79 -9.04
C VAL A 11 16.38 -6.65 -7.95
N ARG A 12 16.67 -7.09 -6.72
CA ARG A 12 15.79 -6.90 -5.57
C ARG A 12 15.54 -5.43 -5.27
N ALA A 13 16.57 -4.58 -5.32
CA ALA A 13 16.45 -3.14 -5.13
C ALA A 13 15.52 -2.50 -6.17
N THR A 14 15.59 -2.95 -7.42
CA THR A 14 14.72 -2.47 -8.49
C THR A 14 13.28 -2.95 -8.31
N TYR A 15 13.06 -4.23 -7.97
CA TYR A 15 11.72 -4.72 -7.65
C TYR A 15 11.12 -4.04 -6.42
N ALA A 16 11.92 -3.81 -5.37
CA ALA A 16 11.50 -3.13 -4.16
C ALA A 16 10.93 -1.73 -4.46
N ALA A 17 11.68 -0.97 -5.25
CA ALA A 17 11.28 0.34 -5.75
C ALA A 17 9.98 0.29 -6.57
N VAL A 18 9.92 -0.57 -7.59
CA VAL A 18 8.77 -0.66 -8.50
C VAL A 18 7.51 -1.10 -7.76
N LEU A 19 7.58 -2.15 -6.93
CA LEU A 19 6.44 -2.63 -6.16
C LEU A 19 5.90 -1.56 -5.21
N SER A 20 6.80 -0.83 -4.53
CA SER A 20 6.40 0.25 -3.64
C SER A 20 5.72 1.41 -4.38
N CYS A 21 6.21 1.78 -5.57
CA CYS A 21 5.56 2.79 -6.39
C CYS A 21 4.18 2.34 -6.92
N ILE A 22 4.06 1.07 -7.33
CA ILE A 22 2.78 0.50 -7.79
C ILE A 22 1.74 0.53 -6.66
N ALA A 23 2.15 0.28 -5.42
CA ALA A 23 1.26 0.29 -4.24
C ALA A 23 0.59 1.65 -3.98
N VAL A 24 1.22 2.76 -4.37
CA VAL A 24 0.69 4.11 -4.12
C VAL A 24 -0.65 4.34 -4.81
N VAL A 25 -0.83 3.85 -6.04
CA VAL A 25 -2.04 4.09 -6.83
C VAL A 25 -3.30 3.49 -6.19
N PRO A 26 -3.35 2.18 -5.84
CA PRO A 26 -4.50 1.61 -5.14
C PRO A 26 -4.70 2.21 -3.74
N PHE A 27 -3.63 2.62 -3.03
CA PHE A 27 -3.78 3.35 -1.77
C PHE A 27 -4.54 4.67 -1.97
N LEU A 28 -4.16 5.47 -2.96
CA LEU A 28 -4.84 6.74 -3.26
C LEU A 28 -6.31 6.52 -3.64
N ALA A 29 -6.61 5.43 -4.35
CA ALA A 29 -8.00 5.05 -4.64
C ALA A 29 -8.78 4.70 -3.36
N ALA A 30 -8.20 3.93 -2.43
CA ALA A 30 -8.82 3.64 -1.13
C ALA A 30 -9.07 4.93 -0.33
N ALA A 31 -8.06 5.80 -0.23
CA ALA A 31 -8.18 7.07 0.47
C ALA A 31 -9.26 7.98 -0.13
N PHE A 32 -9.32 8.06 -1.47
CA PHE A 32 -10.36 8.81 -2.17
C PHE A 32 -11.77 8.25 -1.92
N LEU A 33 -11.93 6.92 -1.95
CA LEU A 33 -13.20 6.27 -1.65
C LEU A 33 -13.66 6.57 -0.22
N THR A 34 -12.75 6.46 0.75
CA THR A 34 -13.04 6.79 2.15
C THR A 34 -13.45 8.25 2.31
N TRP A 35 -12.70 9.18 1.70
CA TRP A 35 -13.00 10.61 1.73
C TRP A 35 -14.37 10.92 1.14
N ARG A 36 -14.70 10.34 -0.02
CA ARG A 36 -15.97 10.55 -0.71
C ARG A 36 -17.18 10.08 0.11
N ASN A 37 -17.01 9.05 0.95
CA ASN A 37 -18.08 8.50 1.77
C ASN A 37 -18.05 9.04 3.22
N TYR A 38 -17.12 9.94 3.53
CA TYR A 38 -17.03 10.56 4.84
C TYR A 38 -18.04 11.70 4.98
N ASN A 39 -18.91 11.62 5.98
CA ASN A 39 -19.82 12.70 6.35
C ASN A 39 -19.25 13.45 7.56
N PRO A 40 -18.88 14.75 7.42
CA PRO A 40 -18.29 15.53 8.49
C PRO A 40 -19.26 15.87 9.62
N ASP A 41 -20.57 15.94 9.35
CA ASP A 41 -21.59 16.34 10.34
C ASP A 41 -21.75 15.29 11.45
N ILE A 42 -21.61 14.02 11.07
CA ILE A 42 -21.68 12.86 11.99
C ILE A 42 -20.32 12.21 12.23
N ALA A 43 -19.25 12.76 11.66
CA ALA A 43 -17.88 12.26 11.71
C ALA A 43 -17.73 10.76 11.38
N GLN A 44 -18.52 10.25 10.43
CA GLN A 44 -18.60 8.82 10.09
C GLN A 44 -18.49 8.57 8.58
N ILE A 45 -18.01 7.38 8.22
CA ILE A 45 -17.95 6.90 6.84
C ILE A 45 -19.25 6.17 6.55
N VAL A 46 -20.15 6.80 5.81
CA VAL A 46 -21.49 6.28 5.51
C VAL A 46 -21.44 5.42 4.27
N TYR A 47 -21.91 4.18 4.36
CA TYR A 47 -21.96 3.27 3.23
C TYR A 47 -23.23 2.43 3.24
N GLY A 48 -23.72 2.12 2.04
CA GLY A 48 -24.88 1.23 1.86
C GLY A 48 -24.51 -0.22 2.13
N ALA A 49 -25.40 -0.94 2.80
CA ALA A 49 -25.25 -2.37 3.13
C ALA A 49 -24.98 -3.26 1.91
N GLU A 50 -25.62 -2.96 0.79
CA GLU A 50 -25.57 -3.71 -0.48
C GLU A 50 -24.62 -3.07 -1.50
N GLY A 51 -23.96 -1.97 -1.13
CA GLY A 51 -23.08 -1.23 -2.04
C GLY A 51 -21.75 -1.93 -2.29
N SER A 52 -21.17 -1.69 -3.46
CA SER A 52 -19.83 -2.17 -3.83
C SER A 52 -18.69 -1.49 -3.06
N PHE A 53 -18.99 -0.49 -2.21
CA PHE A 53 -17.99 0.30 -1.50
C PHE A 53 -17.05 -0.56 -0.65
N VAL A 54 -17.56 -1.40 0.24
CA VAL A 54 -16.73 -2.21 1.15
C VAL A 54 -15.83 -3.19 0.39
N PRO A 55 -16.34 -4.02 -0.56
CA PRO A 55 -15.46 -4.94 -1.27
C PRO A 55 -14.43 -4.21 -2.15
N VAL A 56 -14.78 -3.08 -2.77
CA VAL A 56 -13.83 -2.28 -3.57
C VAL A 56 -12.78 -1.64 -2.67
N PHE A 57 -13.17 -1.07 -1.53
CA PHE A 57 -12.24 -0.49 -0.55
C PHE A 57 -11.23 -1.54 -0.06
N LEU A 58 -11.71 -2.73 0.35
CA LEU A 58 -10.84 -3.81 0.80
C LEU A 58 -9.93 -4.32 -0.32
N ALA A 59 -10.43 -4.40 -1.55
CA ALA A 59 -9.62 -4.76 -2.72
C ALA A 59 -8.50 -3.74 -2.97
N CYS A 60 -8.77 -2.44 -2.84
CA CYS A 60 -7.76 -1.38 -2.94
C CYS A 60 -6.72 -1.49 -1.82
N ILE A 61 -7.13 -1.70 -0.56
CA ILE A 61 -6.22 -1.92 0.56
C ILE A 61 -5.33 -3.14 0.32
N ALA A 62 -5.89 -4.26 -0.14
CA ALA A 62 -5.10 -5.46 -0.44
C ALA A 62 -4.14 -5.25 -1.63
N ALA A 63 -4.62 -4.60 -2.70
CA ALA A 63 -3.84 -4.29 -3.89
C ALA A 63 -2.71 -3.28 -3.64
N SER A 64 -2.84 -2.45 -2.61
CA SER A 64 -1.78 -1.57 -2.11
C SER A 64 -0.85 -2.28 -1.13
N GLY A 65 -1.42 -2.88 -0.09
CA GLY A 65 -0.69 -3.46 1.02
C GLY A 65 0.24 -4.60 0.60
N LEU A 66 -0.18 -5.47 -0.33
CA LEU A 66 0.67 -6.57 -0.80
C LEU A 66 1.95 -6.10 -1.51
N PRO A 67 1.89 -5.30 -2.59
CA PRO A 67 3.11 -4.79 -3.22
C PRO A 67 3.88 -3.81 -2.32
N GLY A 68 3.20 -3.02 -1.49
CA GLY A 68 3.86 -2.14 -0.51
C GLY A 68 4.69 -2.92 0.51
N PHE A 69 4.12 -4.00 1.06
CA PHE A 69 4.79 -4.88 2.02
C PHE A 69 5.96 -5.64 1.38
N LEU A 70 5.77 -6.20 0.18
CA LEU A 70 6.86 -6.85 -0.56
C LEU A 70 7.97 -5.84 -0.90
N GLY A 71 7.61 -4.62 -1.31
CA GLY A 71 8.54 -3.53 -1.56
C GLY A 71 9.36 -3.15 -0.34
N PHE A 72 8.69 -3.05 0.82
CA PHE A 72 9.30 -2.80 2.12
C PHE A 72 10.31 -3.89 2.50
N VAL A 73 9.92 -5.18 2.47
CA VAL A 73 10.78 -6.30 2.87
C VAL A 73 11.98 -6.45 1.93
N LEU A 74 11.78 -6.32 0.62
CA LEU A 74 12.86 -6.36 -0.36
C LEU A 74 13.80 -5.16 -0.23
N GLY A 75 13.26 -3.97 0.07
CA GLY A 75 14.04 -2.77 0.35
C GLY A 75 14.91 -2.94 1.58
N TRP A 76 14.30 -3.35 2.70
CA TRP A 76 15.00 -3.61 3.97
C TRP A 76 16.13 -4.63 3.82
N SER A 77 15.84 -5.76 3.19
CA SER A 77 16.83 -6.84 3.03
C SER A 77 18.00 -6.49 2.10
N SER A 78 17.89 -5.41 1.31
CA SER A 78 18.95 -4.99 0.37
C SER A 78 19.64 -3.65 0.74
N ALA A 79 19.02 -2.78 1.53
CA ALA A 79 19.53 -1.43 1.82
C ALA A 79 20.86 -1.39 2.59
N GLY A 80 21.22 -2.45 3.32
CA GLY A 80 22.47 -2.55 4.10
C GLY A 80 23.57 -3.41 3.48
N GLN A 81 23.39 -3.91 2.26
CA GLN A 81 24.32 -4.88 1.68
C GLN A 81 25.45 -4.17 0.93
N ARG A 82 26.71 -4.48 1.29
CA ARG A 82 27.92 -3.89 0.66
C ARG A 82 28.05 -4.18 -0.84
N ARG A 83 27.31 -5.17 -1.35
CA ARG A 83 27.26 -5.57 -2.77
C ARG A 83 26.03 -5.05 -3.51
N ASN A 84 25.36 -4.04 -2.97
CA ASN A 84 24.24 -3.39 -3.63
C ASN A 84 24.76 -2.14 -4.35
N ASP A 85 24.78 -2.17 -5.67
CA ASP A 85 25.24 -1.05 -6.49
C ASP A 85 24.14 0.03 -6.62
N LYS A 86 22.92 -0.26 -6.12
CA LYS A 86 21.73 0.62 -6.21
C LYS A 86 21.07 0.86 -4.84
N PRO A 87 21.81 1.35 -3.82
CA PRO A 87 21.28 1.51 -2.46
C PRO A 87 20.09 2.48 -2.40
N ALA A 88 20.08 3.53 -3.23
CA ALA A 88 18.98 4.48 -3.30
C ALA A 88 17.63 3.81 -3.65
N ARG A 89 17.62 2.80 -4.53
CA ARG A 89 16.39 2.08 -4.91
C ARG A 89 15.89 1.20 -3.78
N SER A 90 16.79 0.58 -3.03
CA SER A 90 16.45 -0.19 -1.83
C SER A 90 15.83 0.68 -0.75
N TRP A 91 16.41 1.86 -0.50
CA TRP A 91 15.85 2.84 0.43
C TRP A 91 14.49 3.36 -0.02
N MET A 92 14.32 3.62 -1.32
CA MET A 92 13.03 4.01 -1.86
C MET A 92 11.98 2.90 -1.63
N GLY A 93 12.31 1.65 -1.94
CA GLY A 93 11.41 0.53 -1.67
C GLY A 93 11.06 0.37 -0.20
N PHE A 94 12.05 0.52 0.68
CA PHE A 94 11.86 0.48 2.13
C PHE A 94 10.92 1.58 2.62
N PHE A 95 11.26 2.85 2.36
CA PHE A 95 10.50 3.97 2.90
C PHE A 95 9.13 4.13 2.25
N VAL A 96 9.05 4.06 0.91
CA VAL A 96 7.77 4.21 0.21
C VAL A 96 6.86 3.03 0.53
N GLY A 97 7.35 1.80 0.45
CA GLY A 97 6.56 0.61 0.75
C GLY A 97 6.10 0.59 2.20
N GLY A 98 7.00 0.87 3.15
CA GLY A 98 6.67 0.93 4.58
C GLY A 98 5.68 2.03 4.93
N PHE A 99 5.83 3.21 4.32
CA PHE A 99 4.90 4.33 4.49
C PHE A 99 3.51 3.99 3.96
N VAL A 100 3.41 3.45 2.74
CA VAL A 100 2.12 3.05 2.15
C VAL A 100 1.43 1.99 3.01
N VAL A 101 2.13 0.94 3.43
CA VAL A 101 1.56 -0.10 4.31
C VAL A 101 1.08 0.48 5.64
N THR A 102 1.83 1.43 6.20
CA THR A 102 1.44 2.10 7.45
C THR A 102 0.17 2.92 7.26
N LEU A 103 0.07 3.67 6.14
CA LEU A 103 -1.14 4.42 5.80
C LEU A 103 -2.34 3.51 5.50
N ASP A 104 -2.13 2.37 4.82
CA ASP A 104 -3.18 1.36 4.61
C ASP A 104 -3.73 0.86 5.95
N LEU A 105 -2.87 0.55 6.92
CA LEU A 105 -3.29 0.12 8.26
C LEU A 105 -4.06 1.22 9.00
N ILE A 106 -3.58 2.46 8.96
CA ILE A 106 -4.27 3.61 9.55
C ILE A 106 -5.65 3.78 8.92
N LEU A 107 -5.73 3.73 7.59
CA LEU A 107 -6.99 3.90 6.85
C LEU A 107 -7.97 2.75 7.12
N LEU A 108 -7.48 1.52 7.21
CA LEU A 108 -8.28 0.36 7.56
C LEU A 108 -8.84 0.47 8.98
N ILE A 109 -8.00 0.85 9.96
CA ILE A 109 -8.42 1.07 11.35
C ILE A 109 -9.46 2.20 11.41
N ALA A 110 -9.19 3.33 10.76
CA ALA A 110 -10.11 4.45 10.69
C ALA A 110 -11.46 4.03 10.08
N PHE A 111 -11.44 3.24 9.00
CA PHE A 111 -12.65 2.67 8.43
C PHE A 111 -13.41 1.82 9.47
N TYR A 112 -12.76 0.86 10.13
CA TYR A 112 -13.44 0.02 11.12
C TYR A 112 -14.00 0.78 12.32
N MET A 113 -13.36 1.88 12.73
CA MET A 113 -13.82 2.73 13.84
C MET A 113 -14.96 3.67 13.43
N LEU A 114 -14.96 4.17 12.20
CA LEU A 114 -15.87 5.23 11.75
C LEU A 114 -16.97 4.73 10.80
N LYS A 115 -16.99 3.44 10.46
CA LYS A 115 -17.99 2.88 9.52
C LYS A 115 -19.40 2.99 10.11
N LEU A 116 -20.31 3.60 9.36
CA LEU A 116 -21.74 3.57 9.63
C LEU A 116 -22.45 2.90 8.46
N LYS A 117 -23.04 1.74 8.75
CA LYS A 117 -23.89 1.04 7.79
C LYS A 117 -25.25 1.74 7.76
N HIS A 118 -25.59 2.37 6.63
CA HIS A 118 -26.95 2.85 6.41
C HIS A 118 -27.79 1.74 5.79
N VAL A 119 -28.90 1.41 6.44
CA VAL A 119 -29.92 0.51 5.91
C VAL A 119 -31.00 1.41 5.33
N GLY A 120 -30.89 1.68 4.03
CA GLY A 120 -31.97 2.27 3.25
C GLY A 120 -32.95 1.20 2.82
#